data_AF-A0A6P0X3I6-F1
#
_entry.id   AF-A0A6P0X3I6-F1
#
_cell.length_a   1.000
_cell.length_b   1.000
_cell.length_c   1.000
_cell.angle_alpha   90.00
_cell.angle_beta   90.00
_cell.angle_gamma   90.00
#
_symmetry.space_group_name_H-M   'P 1'
#
loop_
_entity.id
_entity.type
_entity.pdbx_description
1 polymer ?
#
loop_
_entity_poly.entity_id
_entity_poly.type
_entity_poly.pdbx_seq_one_letter_code
_entity_poly.pdbx_strand_id
1 'polypeptide(L)'
;GIGGYSVGGRGSGDGGDGGNGGGIFANTGALTLTNSTVSGNTATGGDGGNGGNGVYGGGDGGNGGNGGGIFANTGALTLTNSTVSGNTATGGIGGIGGNGGNDGDGGNGGGIYINDTQNNTITNSIIANNTSDTGPDISADLSSSNIQFSLIEDTAGITAGAPTNGVNGNIVGVDPQLLPLGDYGGPTQTHALSPNSPALNAGDNDQLMGLTTDQRGKARISGTTVDIGAFELQLLLTIAGGNNQSTTVNTAFADKLQIQVIDEFNNSVSLPGVTVELAALGTTANAELGDTTLTTDASGADSTTATANKISGTYQVAATADGITGVNFELTNNPGAANSLTILAGDNQSTTVNTAFANNLQVKVIDEFGNVVPGVTVTLTPIGTGAGIRLDNVSFITNNEGVATTRVTANTIAGNYRLEAGVAGVPNFTGGNFSLTNLSLPIVVPGDSTLVIDTSDFTPVVVPGDSTPNNSPDLIPIPDFTPIWQSVIEELPQSGLEESACQTTPAIAINSTEEEGEITLDKEIEAAIQRNQDCQPALIGN
;
A
#
# COMPACT_ATOMS: atom_id res chain seq x y z
N GLY A 1 33.14 -13.30 -44.39
CA GLY A 1 34.47 -13.33 -45.05
C GLY A 1 34.46 -12.41 -46.25
N ILE A 2 35.57 -11.70 -46.51
CA ILE A 2 35.68 -10.73 -47.61
C ILE A 2 36.48 -11.38 -48.75
N GLY A 3 35.98 -11.34 -49.97
CA GLY A 3 36.69 -11.76 -51.18
C GLY A 3 37.96 -10.93 -51.39
N GLY A 4 39.02 -11.54 -51.92
CA GLY A 4 40.32 -10.86 -52.07
C GLY A 4 40.27 -9.66 -53.02
N TYR A 5 40.99 -8.58 -52.65
CA TYR A 5 41.21 -7.40 -53.49
C TYR A 5 42.24 -7.68 -54.59
N SER A 6 41.95 -7.32 -55.85
CA SER A 6 42.92 -7.38 -56.94
C SER A 6 43.64 -6.02 -57.11
N VAL A 7 44.96 -6.01 -56.96
CA VAL A 7 45.80 -4.82 -57.26
C VAL A 7 46.58 -5.07 -58.54
N GLY A 8 45.96 -4.76 -59.67
CA GLY A 8 46.53 -4.99 -61.00
C GLY A 8 47.41 -3.84 -61.48
N GLY A 9 48.73 -4.08 -61.59
CA GLY A 9 49.63 -3.21 -62.33
C GLY A 9 49.28 -3.22 -63.82
N ARG A 10 48.89 -2.04 -64.35
CA ARG A 10 48.63 -1.73 -65.78
C ARG A 10 47.52 -2.51 -66.50
N GLY A 11 46.72 -3.30 -65.78
CA GLY A 11 45.47 -3.88 -66.25
C GLY A 11 44.55 -4.12 -65.05
N SER A 12 43.30 -3.69 -65.17
CA SER A 12 42.25 -3.75 -64.15
C SER A 12 41.85 -5.20 -63.93
N GLY A 13 41.99 -5.72 -62.72
CA GLY A 13 41.57 -7.07 -62.37
C GLY A 13 40.15 -7.07 -61.84
N ASP A 14 39.38 -8.11 -62.12
CA ASP A 14 38.07 -8.27 -61.48
C ASP A 14 38.24 -8.61 -60.00
N GLY A 15 37.21 -8.32 -59.21
CA GLY A 15 37.12 -8.70 -57.81
C GLY A 15 36.90 -10.21 -57.66
N GLY A 16 37.42 -10.82 -56.59
CA GLY A 16 37.17 -12.23 -56.30
C GLY A 16 35.79 -12.46 -55.68
N ASP A 17 35.19 -13.64 -55.85
CA ASP A 17 33.90 -13.95 -55.22
C ASP A 17 33.98 -13.93 -53.67
N GLY A 18 32.85 -13.62 -53.03
CA GLY A 18 32.70 -13.55 -51.60
C GLY A 18 32.70 -14.92 -50.92
N GLY A 19 33.21 -14.97 -49.70
CA GLY A 19 33.21 -16.20 -48.90
C GLY A 19 31.84 -16.53 -48.34
N ASN A 20 31.44 -17.80 -48.37
CA ASN A 20 30.21 -18.27 -47.74
C ASN A 20 30.30 -18.25 -46.21
N GLY A 21 29.19 -17.96 -45.53
CA GLY A 21 29.10 -18.02 -44.07
C GLY A 21 29.90 -16.90 -43.41
N GLY A 22 29.39 -15.67 -43.47
CA GLY A 22 30.11 -14.51 -42.94
C GLY A 22 30.40 -14.62 -41.44
N GLY A 23 29.48 -15.21 -40.67
CA GLY A 23 29.67 -15.56 -39.27
C GLY A 23 29.96 -17.05 -39.07
N ILE A 24 29.09 -17.92 -39.59
CA ILE A 24 29.19 -19.37 -39.44
C ILE A 24 29.16 -20.05 -40.80
N PHE A 25 30.20 -20.85 -41.07
CA PHE A 25 30.29 -21.71 -42.25
C PHE A 25 30.18 -23.19 -41.85
N ALA A 26 29.02 -23.79 -42.09
CA ALA A 26 28.73 -25.20 -41.82
C ALA A 26 28.66 -26.00 -43.13
N ASN A 27 29.82 -26.54 -43.55
CA ASN A 27 29.91 -27.31 -44.81
C ASN A 27 29.45 -28.76 -44.66
N THR A 28 29.82 -29.41 -43.55
CA THR A 28 29.51 -30.81 -43.27
C THR A 28 29.12 -30.99 -41.81
N GLY A 29 28.07 -31.77 -41.53
CA GLY A 29 27.58 -32.01 -40.18
C GLY A 29 26.46 -31.05 -39.75
N ALA A 30 25.67 -31.46 -38.75
CA ALA A 30 24.56 -30.66 -38.25
C ALA A 30 25.05 -29.42 -37.48
N LEU A 31 24.34 -28.31 -37.63
CA LEU A 31 24.58 -27.06 -36.88
C LEU A 31 23.42 -26.83 -35.93
N THR A 32 23.70 -26.75 -34.63
CA THR A 32 22.70 -26.44 -33.60
C THR A 32 23.06 -25.15 -32.89
N LEU A 33 22.15 -24.18 -32.94
CA LEU A 33 22.22 -22.95 -32.18
C LEU A 33 21.04 -22.92 -31.21
N THR A 34 21.34 -22.68 -29.94
CA THR A 34 20.34 -22.53 -28.89
C THR A 34 20.67 -21.28 -28.09
N ASN A 35 19.67 -20.45 -27.82
CA ASN A 35 19.82 -19.28 -26.95
C ASN A 35 20.98 -18.35 -27.38
N SER A 36 21.09 -18.11 -28.69
CA SER A 36 22.25 -17.48 -29.32
C SER A 36 21.86 -16.34 -30.26
N THR A 37 22.72 -15.33 -30.37
CA THR A 37 22.61 -14.28 -31.40
C THR A 37 23.69 -14.44 -32.46
N VAL A 38 23.31 -14.41 -33.73
CA VAL A 38 24.23 -14.25 -34.87
C VAL A 38 23.91 -12.93 -35.55
N SER A 39 24.77 -11.94 -35.35
CA SER A 39 24.51 -10.60 -35.88
C SER A 39 25.74 -9.86 -36.36
N GLY A 40 25.53 -8.91 -37.27
CA GLY A 40 26.59 -8.03 -37.78
C GLY A 40 27.65 -8.74 -38.62
N ASN A 41 27.36 -9.94 -39.15
CA ASN A 41 28.31 -10.69 -39.96
C ASN A 41 28.14 -10.39 -41.45
N THR A 42 29.23 -10.48 -42.20
CA THR A 42 29.24 -10.05 -43.61
C THR A 42 29.95 -11.06 -44.51
N ALA A 43 29.32 -11.39 -45.63
CA ALA A 43 29.84 -12.20 -46.73
C ALA A 43 29.87 -11.35 -48.02
N THR A 44 31.01 -10.73 -48.33
CA THR A 44 31.11 -9.74 -49.43
C THR A 44 32.09 -10.18 -50.52
N GLY A 45 31.70 -9.99 -51.77
CA GLY A 45 32.58 -10.09 -52.94
C GLY A 45 33.72 -9.08 -52.88
N GLY A 46 34.87 -9.41 -53.43
CA GLY A 46 36.00 -8.49 -53.54
C GLY A 46 35.71 -7.38 -54.54
N ASP A 47 36.22 -6.18 -54.30
CA ASP A 47 36.03 -5.06 -55.22
C ASP A 47 36.88 -5.23 -56.51
N GLY A 48 36.34 -4.73 -57.62
CA GLY A 48 37.04 -4.64 -58.89
C GLY A 48 38.20 -3.65 -58.83
N GLY A 49 39.29 -3.97 -59.50
CA GLY A 49 40.48 -3.12 -59.57
C GLY A 49 40.23 -1.86 -60.39
N ASN A 50 40.68 -0.71 -59.87
CA ASN A 50 40.57 0.56 -60.60
C ASN A 50 41.45 0.57 -61.87
N GLY A 51 40.86 1.03 -62.97
CA GLY A 51 41.53 1.27 -64.24
C GLY A 51 42.37 2.56 -64.25
N GLY A 52 43.16 2.73 -65.31
CA GLY A 52 43.92 3.95 -65.55
C GLY A 52 43.09 5.07 -66.21
N ASN A 53 43.68 6.27 -66.33
CA ASN A 53 43.05 7.39 -67.05
C ASN A 53 43.03 7.10 -68.57
N GLY A 54 41.86 7.07 -69.22
CA GLY A 54 41.70 6.81 -70.68
C GLY A 54 40.91 5.54 -71.03
N VAL A 55 41.34 4.79 -72.07
CA VAL A 55 40.63 3.61 -72.66
C VAL A 55 40.64 2.37 -71.75
N TYR A 56 41.36 2.40 -70.64
CA TYR A 56 41.45 1.28 -69.70
C TYR A 56 40.30 1.35 -68.69
N GLY A 57 39.27 0.53 -68.89
CA GLY A 57 38.11 0.40 -67.99
C GLY A 57 38.51 -0.15 -66.62
N GLY A 58 37.74 0.14 -65.56
CA GLY A 58 37.85 -0.59 -64.27
C GLY A 58 37.45 -2.05 -64.42
N GLY A 59 37.91 -2.91 -63.50
CA GLY A 59 37.49 -4.31 -63.42
C GLY A 59 36.13 -4.44 -62.73
N ASP A 60 35.39 -5.51 -63.02
CA ASP A 60 34.09 -5.75 -62.38
C ASP A 60 34.28 -6.16 -60.90
N GLY A 61 33.30 -5.87 -60.05
CA GLY A 61 33.24 -6.39 -58.68
C GLY A 61 32.97 -7.89 -58.67
N GLY A 62 33.50 -8.60 -57.68
CA GLY A 62 33.22 -10.03 -57.48
C GLY A 62 31.84 -10.26 -56.90
N ASN A 63 31.24 -11.43 -57.13
CA ASN A 63 29.89 -11.71 -56.60
C ASN A 63 29.91 -11.90 -55.08
N GLY A 64 28.78 -11.66 -54.43
CA GLY A 64 28.64 -11.84 -52.98
C GLY A 64 28.68 -13.30 -52.55
N GLY A 65 29.06 -13.52 -51.29
CA GLY A 65 29.05 -14.87 -50.69
C GLY A 65 27.65 -15.25 -50.19
N ASN A 66 27.37 -16.55 -50.06
CA ASN A 66 26.08 -17.02 -49.54
C ASN A 66 26.08 -17.08 -48.01
N GLY A 67 24.99 -16.71 -47.36
CA GLY A 67 24.86 -16.81 -45.90
C GLY A 67 25.71 -15.76 -45.19
N GLY A 68 25.27 -14.49 -45.19
CA GLY A 68 25.98 -13.42 -44.50
C GLY A 68 26.17 -13.71 -43.01
N GLY A 69 25.14 -14.25 -42.37
CA GLY A 69 25.21 -14.81 -41.02
C GLY A 69 25.67 -16.26 -41.04
N ILE A 70 24.81 -17.13 -41.57
CA ILE A 70 24.96 -18.58 -41.52
C ILE A 70 24.89 -19.16 -42.93
N PHE A 71 25.88 -19.99 -43.27
CA PHE A 71 25.84 -20.86 -44.43
C PHE A 71 25.76 -22.32 -43.97
N ALA A 72 24.70 -23.02 -44.36
CA ALA A 72 24.50 -24.44 -44.10
C ALA A 72 24.43 -25.20 -45.43
N ASN A 73 25.37 -26.12 -45.66
CA ASN A 73 25.44 -26.86 -46.92
C ASN A 73 24.68 -28.19 -46.83
N THR A 74 25.30 -29.26 -46.31
CA THR A 74 24.74 -30.63 -46.36
C THR A 74 24.30 -31.19 -45.00
N GLY A 75 24.25 -30.36 -43.96
CA GLY A 75 23.85 -30.77 -42.61
C GLY A 75 22.60 -30.02 -42.16
N ALA A 76 21.78 -30.68 -41.33
CA ALA A 76 20.58 -30.05 -40.78
C ALA A 76 20.94 -28.85 -39.90
N LEU A 77 20.23 -27.74 -40.09
CA LEU A 77 20.25 -26.57 -39.22
C LEU A 77 19.16 -26.72 -38.15
N THR A 78 19.53 -26.57 -36.89
CA THR A 78 18.61 -26.43 -35.76
C THR A 78 18.83 -25.08 -35.10
N LEU A 79 17.83 -24.20 -35.17
CA LEU A 79 17.82 -22.89 -34.54
C LEU A 79 16.70 -22.86 -33.51
N THR A 80 17.05 -22.67 -32.24
CA THR A 80 16.08 -22.72 -31.14
C THR A 80 16.31 -21.55 -30.18
N ASN A 81 15.27 -20.78 -29.86
CA ASN A 81 15.38 -19.61 -28.97
C ASN A 81 16.54 -18.69 -29.39
N SER A 82 16.69 -18.40 -30.67
CA SER A 82 17.89 -17.72 -31.20
C SER A 82 17.52 -16.57 -32.14
N THR A 83 18.42 -15.60 -32.31
CA THR A 83 18.20 -14.43 -33.15
C THR A 83 19.30 -14.33 -34.21
N VAL A 84 18.92 -14.27 -35.48
CA VAL A 84 19.82 -14.05 -36.63
C VAL A 84 19.42 -12.73 -37.30
N SER A 85 20.19 -11.67 -37.07
CA SER A 85 19.80 -10.33 -37.51
C SER A 85 20.96 -9.42 -37.88
N GLY A 86 20.75 -8.46 -38.77
CA GLY A 86 21.78 -7.50 -39.16
C GLY A 86 22.98 -8.15 -39.86
N ASN A 87 22.80 -9.31 -40.49
CA ASN A 87 23.85 -9.95 -41.29
C ASN A 87 23.69 -9.59 -42.77
N THR A 88 24.79 -9.58 -43.51
CA THR A 88 24.85 -9.01 -44.85
C THR A 88 25.56 -9.93 -45.85
N ALA A 89 24.98 -10.11 -47.03
CA ALA A 89 25.58 -10.83 -48.15
C ALA A 89 25.50 -9.99 -49.44
N THR A 90 26.61 -9.42 -49.89
CA THR A 90 26.64 -8.40 -50.97
C THR A 90 27.78 -8.63 -51.96
N GLY A 91 27.61 -8.17 -53.19
CA GLY A 91 28.68 -8.16 -54.19
C GLY A 91 29.76 -7.13 -53.84
N GLY A 92 30.91 -7.28 -54.49
CA GLY A 92 31.97 -6.27 -54.50
C GLY A 92 31.62 -5.13 -55.45
N ILE A 93 32.19 -3.96 -55.21
CA ILE A 93 31.95 -2.76 -56.02
C ILE A 93 32.83 -2.82 -57.27
N GLY A 94 32.30 -2.40 -58.41
CA GLY A 94 33.05 -2.26 -59.66
C GLY A 94 34.15 -1.21 -59.56
N GLY A 95 35.29 -1.48 -60.19
CA GLY A 95 36.44 -0.57 -60.22
C GLY A 95 36.16 0.70 -61.04
N ILE A 96 36.76 1.82 -60.64
CA ILE A 96 36.65 3.10 -61.37
C ILE A 96 37.70 3.22 -62.48
N GLY A 97 37.35 3.85 -63.62
CA GLY A 97 38.26 4.10 -64.76
C GLY A 97 37.62 3.74 -66.11
N GLY A 98 37.89 4.49 -67.20
CA GLY A 98 37.24 4.28 -68.49
C GLY A 98 35.70 4.32 -68.41
N ASN A 99 35.01 3.26 -68.84
CA ASN A 99 33.56 3.09 -68.66
C ASN A 99 33.13 2.62 -67.25
N GLY A 100 34.09 2.41 -66.34
CA GLY A 100 33.86 1.73 -65.05
C GLY A 100 33.73 0.21 -65.20
N GLY A 101 33.90 -0.52 -64.09
CA GLY A 101 33.42 -1.88 -63.93
C GLY A 101 32.01 -1.91 -63.35
N ASN A 102 31.28 -2.98 -63.57
CA ASN A 102 29.99 -3.23 -62.94
C ASN A 102 30.20 -3.71 -61.49
N ASP A 103 29.22 -3.42 -60.63
CA ASP A 103 29.16 -4.08 -59.32
C ASP A 103 28.87 -5.57 -59.51
N GLY A 104 29.46 -6.40 -58.64
CA GLY A 104 29.15 -7.83 -58.62
C GLY A 104 27.74 -8.09 -58.10
N ASP A 105 27.13 -9.20 -58.51
CA ASP A 105 25.82 -9.59 -58.00
C ASP A 105 25.90 -9.83 -56.48
N GLY A 106 24.85 -9.46 -55.73
CA GLY A 106 24.77 -9.76 -54.31
C GLY A 106 24.72 -11.24 -53.99
N GLY A 107 25.04 -11.54 -52.74
CA GLY A 107 24.97 -12.91 -52.23
C GLY A 107 23.52 -13.35 -51.97
N ASN A 108 23.33 -14.64 -51.73
CA ASN A 108 22.03 -15.19 -51.32
C ASN A 108 21.99 -15.36 -49.79
N GLY A 109 20.85 -15.06 -49.16
CA GLY A 109 20.69 -15.33 -47.72
C GLY A 109 21.56 -14.42 -46.86
N GLY A 110 21.23 -13.13 -46.75
CA GLY A 110 21.93 -12.20 -45.85
C GLY A 110 22.01 -12.75 -44.41
N GLY A 111 20.90 -13.28 -43.91
CA GLY A 111 20.82 -14.00 -42.64
C GLY A 111 21.33 -15.42 -42.77
N ILE A 112 20.55 -16.26 -43.47
CA ILE A 112 20.80 -17.70 -43.58
C ILE A 112 20.73 -18.14 -45.04
N TYR A 113 21.72 -18.89 -45.48
CA TYR A 113 21.66 -19.66 -46.72
C TYR A 113 21.69 -21.16 -46.41
N ILE A 114 20.75 -21.91 -46.98
CA ILE A 114 20.67 -23.36 -46.85
C ILE A 114 20.66 -23.99 -48.24
N ASN A 115 21.66 -24.80 -48.54
CA ASN A 115 21.82 -25.42 -49.87
C ASN A 115 21.06 -26.75 -50.02
N ASP A 116 20.76 -27.45 -48.92
CA ASP A 116 20.14 -28.78 -48.92
C ASP A 116 18.72 -28.76 -48.32
N THR A 117 17.92 -29.74 -48.71
CA THR A 117 16.53 -29.99 -48.28
C THR A 117 16.47 -30.95 -47.08
N GLN A 118 17.44 -30.89 -46.17
CA GLN A 118 17.37 -31.68 -44.93
C GLN A 118 16.26 -31.17 -44.01
N ASN A 119 15.92 -31.97 -42.99
CA ASN A 119 14.96 -31.61 -41.94
C ASN A 119 15.53 -30.51 -41.03
N ASN A 120 15.59 -29.27 -41.51
CA ASN A 120 15.96 -28.12 -40.69
C ASN A 120 14.85 -27.85 -39.67
N THR A 121 15.23 -27.34 -38.51
CA THR A 121 14.29 -26.98 -37.45
C THR A 121 14.55 -25.54 -37.03
N ILE A 122 13.51 -24.70 -37.08
CA ILE A 122 13.56 -23.31 -36.61
C ILE A 122 12.40 -23.13 -35.64
N THR A 123 12.71 -22.82 -34.38
CA THR A 123 11.72 -22.76 -33.31
C THR A 123 12.00 -21.66 -32.31
N ASN A 124 10.98 -20.92 -31.88
CA ASN A 124 11.12 -19.77 -30.96
C ASN A 124 12.24 -18.80 -31.40
N SER A 125 12.47 -18.64 -32.71
CA SER A 125 13.64 -17.92 -33.21
C SER A 125 13.27 -16.76 -34.13
N ILE A 126 14.10 -15.72 -34.13
CA ILE A 126 13.96 -14.53 -34.99
C ILE A 126 15.00 -14.60 -36.10
N ILE A 127 14.57 -14.40 -37.34
CA ILE A 127 15.44 -14.20 -38.51
C ILE A 127 14.90 -12.98 -39.25
N ALA A 128 15.58 -11.85 -39.09
CA ALA A 128 15.03 -10.55 -39.52
C ALA A 128 16.14 -9.50 -39.66
N ASN A 129 15.84 -8.37 -40.29
CA ASN A 129 16.75 -7.24 -40.46
C ASN A 129 18.10 -7.65 -41.11
N ASN A 130 18.12 -8.69 -41.92
CA ASN A 130 19.30 -9.06 -42.68
C ASN A 130 19.27 -8.41 -44.07
N THR A 131 20.39 -8.41 -44.78
CA THR A 131 20.52 -7.71 -46.07
C THR A 131 21.22 -8.58 -47.10
N SER A 132 20.56 -8.81 -48.24
CA SER A 132 21.18 -9.37 -49.43
C SER A 132 20.35 -9.05 -50.66
N ASP A 133 20.91 -9.23 -51.85
CA ASP A 133 20.18 -8.96 -53.10
C ASP A 133 19.09 -10.00 -53.34
N THR A 134 19.34 -11.25 -52.96
CA THR A 134 18.37 -12.35 -53.03
C THR A 134 18.16 -12.97 -51.66
N GLY A 135 16.90 -12.99 -51.20
CA GLY A 135 16.51 -13.60 -49.93
C GLY A 135 17.22 -13.02 -48.71
N PRO A 136 16.94 -11.76 -48.31
CA PRO A 136 17.63 -11.08 -47.22
C PRO A 136 17.75 -11.92 -45.94
N ASP A 137 16.65 -12.48 -45.45
CA ASP A 137 16.66 -13.26 -44.21
C ASP A 137 17.01 -14.73 -44.41
N ILE A 138 16.32 -15.38 -45.36
CA ILE A 138 16.59 -16.79 -45.70
C ILE A 138 16.57 -16.98 -47.21
N SER A 139 17.57 -17.69 -47.73
CA SER A 139 17.57 -18.26 -49.07
C SER A 139 17.75 -19.78 -48.99
N ALA A 140 16.69 -20.52 -49.35
CA ALA A 140 16.61 -21.98 -49.19
C ALA A 140 15.38 -22.61 -49.87
N ASP A 141 15.40 -23.93 -50.05
CA ASP A 141 14.19 -24.77 -50.12
C ASP A 141 13.93 -25.37 -48.73
N LEU A 142 12.79 -25.03 -48.12
CA LEU A 142 12.39 -25.43 -46.77
C LEU A 142 11.24 -26.46 -46.77
N SER A 143 10.96 -27.12 -47.89
CA SER A 143 9.82 -28.05 -48.04
C SER A 143 9.79 -29.21 -47.03
N SER A 144 10.94 -29.60 -46.50
CA SER A 144 11.13 -30.66 -45.50
C SER A 144 11.42 -30.12 -44.09
N SER A 145 11.45 -28.81 -43.91
CA SER A 145 11.85 -28.17 -42.65
C SER A 145 10.66 -28.03 -41.70
N ASN A 146 10.94 -28.10 -40.38
CA ASN A 146 9.97 -27.79 -39.34
C ASN A 146 10.19 -26.37 -38.82
N ILE A 147 9.24 -25.48 -39.09
CA ILE A 147 9.28 -24.08 -38.67
C ILE A 147 8.02 -23.80 -37.86
N GLN A 148 8.20 -23.44 -36.61
CA GLN A 148 7.12 -23.21 -35.66
C GLN A 148 7.49 -22.11 -34.67
N PHE A 149 6.52 -21.32 -34.23
CA PHE A 149 6.69 -20.26 -33.24
C PHE A 149 7.90 -19.36 -33.50
N SER A 150 8.18 -19.06 -34.77
CA SER A 150 9.35 -18.29 -35.19
C SER A 150 8.93 -17.08 -35.99
N LEU A 151 9.73 -16.01 -35.89
CA LEU A 151 9.52 -14.77 -36.61
C LEU A 151 10.52 -14.67 -37.76
N ILE A 152 10.01 -14.59 -38.99
CA ILE A 152 10.83 -14.40 -40.20
C ILE A 152 10.28 -13.19 -40.95
N GLU A 153 11.08 -12.12 -41.02
CA GLU A 153 10.62 -10.85 -41.59
C GLU A 153 10.47 -10.94 -43.12
N ASP A 154 11.46 -11.49 -43.82
CA ASP A 154 11.45 -11.68 -45.28
C ASP A 154 11.55 -13.17 -45.66
N THR A 155 10.60 -13.62 -46.49
CA THR A 155 10.56 -15.00 -47.01
C THR A 155 10.77 -15.10 -48.51
N ALA A 156 11.09 -14.00 -49.20
CA ALA A 156 11.20 -13.93 -50.66
C ALA A 156 12.29 -14.84 -51.24
N GLY A 157 13.32 -15.17 -50.46
CA GLY A 157 14.38 -16.11 -50.85
C GLY A 157 14.05 -17.58 -50.66
N ILE A 158 12.89 -17.91 -50.07
CA ILE A 158 12.49 -19.29 -49.82
C ILE A 158 11.74 -19.82 -51.04
N THR A 159 12.37 -20.71 -51.79
CA THR A 159 11.86 -21.19 -53.09
C THR A 159 10.75 -22.22 -52.97
N ALA A 160 10.68 -22.95 -51.85
CA ALA A 160 9.60 -23.85 -51.50
C ALA A 160 9.52 -24.03 -49.97
N GLY A 161 8.33 -24.36 -49.45
CA GLY A 161 8.13 -24.54 -48.00
C GLY A 161 8.19 -23.25 -47.16
N ALA A 162 7.96 -22.09 -47.78
CA ALA A 162 7.90 -20.82 -47.05
C ALA A 162 6.84 -20.87 -45.93
N PRO A 163 7.18 -20.47 -44.69
CA PRO A 163 6.21 -20.41 -43.62
C PRO A 163 5.16 -19.35 -43.91
N THR A 164 3.96 -19.55 -43.38
CA THR A 164 2.84 -18.62 -43.55
C THR A 164 2.54 -17.94 -42.22
N ASN A 165 2.26 -16.63 -42.27
CA ASN A 165 1.91 -15.85 -41.09
C ASN A 165 0.70 -16.45 -40.35
N GLY A 166 0.82 -16.62 -39.03
CA GLY A 166 -0.21 -17.20 -38.15
C GLY A 166 -0.33 -18.74 -38.21
N VAL A 167 0.44 -19.43 -39.07
CA VAL A 167 0.44 -20.89 -39.14
C VAL A 167 1.56 -21.45 -38.27
N ASN A 168 1.26 -22.46 -37.44
CA ASN A 168 2.18 -23.05 -36.46
C ASN A 168 2.81 -22.03 -35.49
N GLY A 169 2.08 -20.96 -35.16
CA GLY A 169 2.59 -19.88 -34.31
C GLY A 169 3.64 -18.98 -34.97
N ASN A 170 3.92 -19.15 -36.26
CA ASN A 170 4.90 -18.32 -36.95
C ASN A 170 4.38 -16.91 -37.22
N ILE A 171 5.29 -15.94 -37.14
CA ILE A 171 5.06 -14.54 -37.50
C ILE A 171 5.88 -14.27 -38.75
N VAL A 172 5.22 -13.90 -39.85
CA VAL A 172 5.89 -13.75 -41.15
C VAL A 172 5.54 -12.41 -41.78
N GLY A 173 6.54 -11.70 -42.32
CA GLY A 173 6.32 -10.42 -43.00
C GLY A 173 6.14 -9.23 -42.05
N VAL A 174 6.63 -9.33 -40.81
CA VAL A 174 6.46 -8.31 -39.77
C VAL A 174 7.83 -8.00 -39.16
N ASP A 175 8.15 -6.71 -39.01
CA ASP A 175 9.34 -6.25 -38.30
C ASP A 175 9.30 -6.76 -36.84
N PRO A 176 10.33 -7.49 -36.35
CA PRO A 176 10.41 -7.91 -34.96
C PRO A 176 10.57 -6.75 -33.96
N GLN A 177 10.83 -5.52 -34.41
CA GLN A 177 11.08 -4.35 -33.56
C GLN A 177 12.20 -4.62 -32.55
N LEU A 178 13.33 -5.13 -33.05
CA LEU A 178 14.54 -5.33 -32.26
C LEU A 178 15.18 -3.97 -31.95
N LEU A 179 15.67 -3.82 -30.72
CA LEU A 179 16.60 -2.74 -30.39
C LEU A 179 17.99 -3.05 -31.00
N PRO A 180 18.83 -2.01 -31.22
CA PRO A 180 20.19 -2.20 -31.72
C PRO A 180 20.99 -3.19 -30.86
N LEU A 181 21.98 -3.87 -31.45
CA LEU A 181 22.86 -4.75 -30.69
C LEU A 181 23.57 -3.96 -29.58
N GLY A 182 23.43 -4.39 -28.32
CA GLY A 182 23.94 -3.64 -27.18
C GLY A 182 23.95 -4.42 -25.87
N ASP A 183 24.36 -3.75 -24.79
CA ASP A 183 24.46 -4.34 -23.46
C ASP A 183 23.11 -4.22 -22.72
N TYR A 184 22.35 -5.31 -22.67
CA TYR A 184 21.01 -5.37 -22.05
C TYR A 184 20.96 -6.19 -20.74
N GLY A 185 22.08 -6.24 -20.01
CA GLY A 185 22.16 -6.84 -18.67
C GLY A 185 22.63 -8.30 -18.62
N GLY A 186 23.35 -8.77 -19.64
CA GLY A 186 23.95 -10.10 -19.73
C GLY A 186 25.48 -10.10 -19.98
N PRO A 187 26.11 -11.26 -20.15
CA PRO A 187 27.55 -11.38 -20.40
C PRO A 187 27.96 -11.11 -21.86
N THR A 188 27.01 -11.03 -22.78
CA THR A 188 27.23 -10.72 -24.20
C THR A 188 26.28 -9.61 -24.64
N GLN A 189 26.64 -8.93 -25.73
CA GLN A 189 25.70 -8.02 -26.40
C GLN A 189 24.56 -8.82 -27.02
N THR A 190 23.35 -8.27 -26.97
CA THR A 190 22.12 -8.96 -27.38
C THR A 190 21.22 -8.01 -28.18
N HIS A 191 20.33 -8.55 -29.01
CA HIS A 191 19.21 -7.77 -29.53
C HIS A 191 18.04 -7.88 -28.54
N ALA A 192 17.76 -6.79 -27.82
CA ALA A 192 16.58 -6.72 -26.97
C ALA A 192 15.31 -6.52 -27.81
N LEU A 193 14.18 -7.01 -27.31
CA LEU A 193 12.87 -6.71 -27.88
C LEU A 193 12.43 -5.32 -27.42
N SER A 194 11.81 -4.55 -28.31
CA SER A 194 11.08 -3.36 -27.87
C SER A 194 9.82 -3.76 -27.08
N PRO A 195 9.28 -2.87 -26.21
CA PRO A 195 8.10 -3.16 -25.37
C PRO A 195 6.79 -3.48 -26.12
N ASN A 196 6.77 -3.31 -27.45
CA ASN A 196 5.62 -3.58 -28.32
C ASN A 196 5.97 -4.56 -29.45
N SER A 197 7.07 -5.30 -29.28
CA SER A 197 7.52 -6.26 -30.28
C SER A 197 6.46 -7.35 -30.50
N PRO A 198 6.20 -7.74 -31.76
CA PRO A 198 5.32 -8.88 -32.05
C PRO A 198 5.88 -10.22 -31.54
N ALA A 199 7.17 -10.27 -31.16
CA ALA A 199 7.79 -11.46 -30.61
C ALA A 199 7.47 -11.67 -29.11
N LEU A 200 6.88 -10.68 -28.43
CA LEU A 200 6.57 -10.77 -26.99
C LEU A 200 5.50 -11.83 -26.71
N ASN A 201 5.79 -12.75 -25.79
CA ASN A 201 4.94 -13.87 -25.37
C ASN A 201 4.37 -14.70 -26.54
N ALA A 202 5.05 -14.71 -27.69
CA ALA A 202 4.58 -15.34 -28.93
C ALA A 202 5.21 -16.72 -29.19
N GLY A 203 6.14 -17.16 -28.34
CA GLY A 203 6.81 -18.45 -28.45
C GLY A 203 5.99 -19.61 -27.87
N ASP A 204 6.60 -20.80 -27.87
CA ASP A 204 6.04 -22.00 -27.25
C ASP A 204 6.93 -22.50 -26.09
N ASN A 205 6.35 -22.54 -24.89
CA ASN A 205 7.00 -22.99 -23.66
C ASN A 205 7.42 -24.46 -23.73
N ASP A 206 6.66 -25.30 -24.46
CA ASP A 206 6.95 -26.74 -24.57
C ASP A 206 8.24 -27.00 -25.38
N GLN A 207 8.67 -26.04 -26.21
CA GLN A 207 9.88 -26.13 -27.02
C GLN A 207 11.15 -25.64 -26.30
N LEU A 208 11.07 -25.30 -25.02
CA LEU A 208 12.24 -24.86 -24.26
C LEU A 208 13.22 -26.00 -23.95
N MET A 209 12.76 -27.25 -23.93
CA MET A 209 13.63 -28.43 -23.77
C MET A 209 14.60 -28.35 -22.57
N GLY A 210 14.16 -27.74 -21.47
CA GLY A 210 14.97 -27.54 -20.25
C GLY A 210 15.81 -26.27 -20.22
N LEU A 211 15.70 -25.40 -21.23
CA LEU A 211 16.27 -24.05 -21.21
C LEU A 211 15.58 -23.20 -20.14
N THR A 212 16.30 -22.85 -19.07
CA THR A 212 15.75 -22.06 -17.96
C THR A 212 16.05 -20.57 -18.06
N THR A 213 16.99 -20.18 -18.92
CA THR A 213 17.41 -18.78 -19.06
C THR A 213 17.55 -18.33 -20.51
N ASP A 214 17.34 -17.04 -20.75
CA ASP A 214 17.69 -16.37 -22.01
C ASP A 214 19.22 -16.19 -22.16
N GLN A 215 19.69 -15.57 -23.25
CA GLN A 215 21.13 -15.47 -23.54
C GLN A 215 21.89 -14.62 -22.51
N ARG A 216 21.15 -13.80 -21.73
CA ARG A 216 21.69 -12.93 -20.69
C ARG A 216 21.82 -13.65 -19.35
N GLY A 217 21.21 -14.84 -19.22
CA GLY A 217 21.09 -15.56 -17.97
C GLY A 217 19.87 -15.13 -17.14
N LYS A 218 18.91 -14.39 -17.71
CA LYS A 218 17.63 -14.05 -17.08
C LYS A 218 16.63 -15.19 -17.28
N ALA A 219 15.58 -15.28 -16.47
CA ALA A 219 14.58 -16.34 -16.58
C ALA A 219 14.01 -16.38 -18.01
N ARG A 220 13.85 -17.57 -18.58
CA ARG A 220 13.39 -17.73 -19.97
C ARG A 220 11.88 -17.60 -20.16
N ILE A 221 11.12 -17.57 -19.07
CA ILE A 221 9.69 -17.27 -19.09
C ILE A 221 9.49 -16.14 -18.09
N SER A 222 9.05 -14.97 -18.57
CA SER A 222 8.57 -13.88 -17.74
C SER A 222 7.09 -13.62 -18.03
N GLY A 223 6.25 -13.70 -17.00
CA GLY A 223 4.81 -13.78 -17.22
C GLY A 223 4.36 -15.19 -17.60
N THR A 224 3.69 -15.32 -18.74
CA THR A 224 2.97 -16.55 -19.13
C THR A 224 3.71 -17.41 -20.15
N THR A 225 4.34 -16.79 -21.14
CA THR A 225 4.83 -17.45 -22.34
C THR A 225 6.18 -16.88 -22.73
N VAL A 226 7.09 -17.72 -23.21
CA VAL A 226 8.39 -17.31 -23.73
C VAL A 226 8.26 -16.38 -24.95
N ASP A 227 9.17 -15.42 -25.07
CA ASP A 227 9.37 -14.59 -26.23
C ASP A 227 10.06 -15.34 -27.38
N ILE A 228 9.72 -15.00 -28.62
CA ILE A 228 10.48 -15.49 -29.78
C ILE A 228 11.85 -14.78 -29.81
N GLY A 229 12.93 -15.53 -30.02
CA GLY A 229 14.30 -15.02 -30.15
C GLY A 229 15.23 -15.45 -29.01
N ALA A 230 16.44 -14.90 -28.95
CA ALA A 230 17.44 -15.20 -27.91
C ALA A 230 17.26 -14.40 -26.60
N PHE A 231 16.37 -13.43 -26.61
CA PHE A 231 16.09 -12.50 -25.53
C PHE A 231 14.71 -12.81 -24.94
N GLU A 232 14.56 -12.64 -23.62
CA GLU A 232 13.27 -12.72 -22.91
C GLU A 232 13.06 -11.42 -22.13
N LEU A 233 12.11 -10.57 -22.53
CA LEU A 233 11.79 -9.33 -21.81
C LEU A 233 11.28 -9.67 -20.40
N GLN A 234 11.92 -9.12 -19.38
CA GLN A 234 11.55 -9.36 -18.00
C GLN A 234 10.50 -8.36 -17.56
N LEU A 235 9.32 -8.85 -17.22
CA LEU A 235 8.19 -8.02 -16.83
C LEU A 235 8.20 -7.73 -15.33
N LEU A 236 7.72 -6.54 -14.97
CA LEU A 236 7.46 -6.10 -13.60
C LEU A 236 6.06 -5.50 -13.50
N LEU A 237 5.44 -5.64 -12.32
CA LEU A 237 4.30 -4.82 -11.95
C LEU A 237 4.78 -3.51 -11.33
N THR A 238 4.08 -2.42 -11.65
CA THR A 238 4.19 -1.14 -10.95
C THR A 238 2.82 -0.63 -10.55
N ILE A 239 2.81 0.23 -9.54
CA ILE A 239 1.60 0.92 -9.10
C ILE A 239 1.45 2.19 -9.93
N ALA A 240 0.43 2.21 -10.79
CA ALA A 240 0.10 3.38 -11.62
C ALA A 240 -0.73 4.43 -10.85
N GLY A 241 -1.45 4.02 -9.80
CA GLY A 241 -2.29 4.91 -9.01
C GLY A 241 -3.00 4.22 -7.84
N GLY A 242 -3.53 5.03 -6.92
CA GLY A 242 -4.32 4.54 -5.79
C GLY A 242 -3.54 3.96 -4.60
N ASN A 243 -2.22 4.19 -4.53
CA ASN A 243 -1.43 3.82 -3.35
C ASN A 243 -1.53 4.86 -2.22
N ASN A 244 -1.21 4.46 -0.98
CA ASN A 244 -1.14 5.34 0.20
C ASN A 244 -2.43 6.10 0.49
N GLN A 245 -3.58 5.49 0.17
CA GLN A 245 -4.88 6.10 0.42
C GLN A 245 -5.36 5.82 1.85
N SER A 246 -6.18 6.73 2.35
CA SER A 246 -6.94 6.51 3.57
C SER A 246 -8.39 6.92 3.39
N THR A 247 -9.29 6.21 4.05
CA THR A 247 -10.72 6.56 4.08
C THR A 247 -11.32 6.11 5.39
N THR A 248 -12.51 6.61 5.75
CA THR A 248 -13.20 6.14 6.96
C THR A 248 -13.63 4.67 6.80
N VAL A 249 -13.67 3.92 7.89
CA VAL A 249 -14.20 2.54 7.89
C VAL A 249 -15.57 2.47 7.20
N ASN A 250 -15.82 1.36 6.50
CA ASN A 250 -17.05 1.11 5.76
C ASN A 250 -17.35 2.13 4.64
N THR A 251 -16.32 2.76 4.06
CA THR A 251 -16.45 3.68 2.92
C THR A 251 -15.44 3.36 1.82
N ALA A 252 -15.79 3.69 0.57
CA ALA A 252 -14.93 3.45 -0.58
C ALA A 252 -13.65 4.31 -0.51
N PHE A 253 -12.54 3.77 -1.01
CA PHE A 253 -11.35 4.56 -1.31
C PHE A 253 -11.62 5.46 -2.53
N ALA A 254 -11.01 6.65 -2.55
CA ALA A 254 -11.31 7.67 -3.55
C ALA A 254 -10.81 7.27 -4.94
N ASP A 255 -9.57 6.78 -5.00
CA ASP A 255 -8.95 6.34 -6.24
C ASP A 255 -8.99 4.80 -6.35
N LYS A 256 -9.15 4.30 -7.57
CA LYS A 256 -8.99 2.87 -7.86
C LYS A 256 -7.53 2.45 -7.65
N LEU A 257 -7.32 1.22 -7.18
CA LEU A 257 -6.02 0.57 -7.16
C LEU A 257 -5.65 0.23 -8.60
N GLN A 258 -4.63 0.90 -9.14
CA GLN A 258 -4.25 0.81 -10.55
C GLN A 258 -2.87 0.16 -10.66
N ILE A 259 -2.79 -0.89 -11.48
CA ILE A 259 -1.53 -1.57 -11.82
C ILE A 259 -1.15 -1.25 -13.26
N GLN A 260 0.14 -1.42 -13.55
CA GLN A 260 0.69 -1.34 -14.90
C GLN A 260 1.81 -2.39 -15.01
N VAL A 261 1.82 -3.13 -16.12
CA VAL A 261 2.95 -3.98 -16.51
C VAL A 261 3.97 -3.13 -17.24
N ILE A 262 5.22 -3.21 -16.79
CA ILE A 262 6.37 -2.54 -17.39
C ILE A 262 7.49 -3.56 -17.66
N ASP A 263 8.46 -3.20 -18.48
CA ASP A 263 9.67 -3.99 -18.70
C ASP A 263 10.75 -3.68 -17.64
N GLU A 264 11.86 -4.42 -17.70
CA GLU A 264 13.03 -4.21 -16.83
C GLU A 264 13.76 -2.88 -17.05
N PHE A 265 13.37 -2.13 -18.09
CA PHE A 265 13.92 -0.83 -18.45
C PHE A 265 12.95 0.32 -18.14
N ASN A 266 11.87 0.05 -17.37
CA ASN A 266 10.85 1.00 -16.96
C ASN A 266 9.99 1.58 -18.10
N ASN A 267 9.86 0.87 -19.22
CA ASN A 267 8.94 1.22 -20.29
C ASN A 267 7.59 0.49 -20.12
N SER A 268 6.49 1.16 -20.48
CA SER A 268 5.19 0.50 -20.59
C SER A 268 5.22 -0.56 -21.69
N VAL A 269 4.68 -1.74 -21.39
CA VAL A 269 4.62 -2.88 -22.32
C VAL A 269 3.18 -3.04 -22.79
N SER A 270 2.98 -3.12 -24.11
CA SER A 270 1.67 -3.38 -24.70
C SER A 270 1.31 -4.86 -24.59
N LEU A 271 0.90 -5.30 -23.40
CA LEU A 271 0.65 -6.71 -23.11
C LEU A 271 -0.76 -6.94 -22.54
N PRO A 272 -1.76 -7.17 -23.40
CA PRO A 272 -3.10 -7.53 -22.97
C PRO A 272 -3.14 -8.97 -22.43
N GLY A 273 -4.03 -9.21 -21.47
CA GLY A 273 -4.36 -10.56 -21.02
C GLY A 273 -3.52 -11.10 -19.86
N VAL A 274 -2.62 -10.31 -19.26
CA VAL A 274 -1.91 -10.71 -18.04
C VAL A 274 -2.91 -10.75 -16.89
N THR A 275 -3.02 -11.91 -16.23
CA THR A 275 -3.85 -12.09 -15.05
C THR A 275 -3.10 -11.64 -13.80
N VAL A 276 -3.63 -10.64 -13.09
CA VAL A 276 -3.09 -10.11 -11.84
C VAL A 276 -4.06 -10.40 -10.70
N GLU A 277 -3.64 -11.18 -9.72
CA GLU A 277 -4.41 -11.49 -8.53
C GLU A 277 -4.14 -10.45 -7.43
N LEU A 278 -5.20 -9.92 -6.82
CA LEU A 278 -5.14 -9.04 -5.68
C LEU A 278 -5.59 -9.74 -4.40
N ALA A 279 -4.75 -9.65 -3.38
CA ALA A 279 -5.00 -10.22 -2.07
C ALA A 279 -4.74 -9.19 -0.98
N ALA A 280 -5.77 -8.89 -0.20
CA ALA A 280 -5.68 -7.95 0.90
C ALA A 280 -5.06 -8.66 2.13
N LEU A 281 -3.87 -8.24 2.54
CA LEU A 281 -2.96 -8.95 3.46
C LEU A 281 -3.25 -8.73 4.96
N GLY A 282 -4.42 -8.18 5.31
CA GLY A 282 -4.83 -7.94 6.70
C GLY A 282 -5.79 -9.00 7.24
N THR A 283 -5.58 -9.49 8.46
CA THR A 283 -6.56 -10.34 9.15
C THR A 283 -7.62 -9.54 9.93
N THR A 284 -7.40 -8.24 10.12
CA THR A 284 -8.30 -7.33 10.86
C THR A 284 -8.73 -6.16 9.97
N ALA A 285 -8.02 -5.04 10.00
CA ALA A 285 -8.19 -3.96 9.03
C ALA A 285 -7.89 -4.50 7.64
N ASN A 286 -8.84 -4.34 6.73
CA ASN A 286 -8.72 -4.86 5.38
C ASN A 286 -9.61 -4.08 4.40
N ALA A 287 -9.41 -4.32 3.11
CA ALA A 287 -10.28 -3.82 2.04
C ALA A 287 -11.16 -4.94 1.49
N GLU A 288 -12.41 -4.62 1.20
CA GLU A 288 -13.24 -5.38 0.27
C GLU A 288 -12.94 -4.88 -1.15
N LEU A 289 -12.34 -5.75 -1.98
CA LEU A 289 -11.97 -5.44 -3.36
C LEU A 289 -13.18 -5.67 -4.27
N GLY A 290 -13.37 -4.78 -5.26
CA GLY A 290 -14.42 -4.94 -6.27
C GLY A 290 -14.17 -6.18 -7.12
N ASP A 291 -12.98 -6.24 -7.72
CA ASP A 291 -12.46 -7.41 -8.43
C ASP A 291 -11.20 -7.89 -7.72
N THR A 292 -11.06 -9.20 -7.56
CA THR A 292 -9.87 -9.84 -6.99
C THR A 292 -8.89 -10.32 -8.04
N THR A 293 -9.34 -10.40 -9.30
CA THR A 293 -8.53 -10.81 -10.44
C THR A 293 -8.68 -9.76 -11.53
N LEU A 294 -7.57 -9.18 -11.98
CA LEU A 294 -7.49 -8.20 -13.05
C LEU A 294 -6.94 -8.84 -14.31
N THR A 295 -7.30 -8.28 -15.46
CA THR A 295 -6.79 -8.70 -16.77
C THR A 295 -6.34 -7.46 -17.53
N THR A 296 -5.02 -7.35 -17.75
CA THR A 296 -4.45 -6.15 -18.37
C THR A 296 -5.04 -5.87 -19.75
N ASP A 297 -5.25 -4.59 -20.05
CA ASP A 297 -5.65 -4.12 -21.37
C ASP A 297 -4.45 -4.05 -22.34
N ALA A 298 -4.67 -3.55 -23.55
CA ALA A 298 -3.62 -3.41 -24.56
C ALA A 298 -2.47 -2.50 -24.13
N SER A 299 -2.66 -1.62 -23.15
CA SER A 299 -1.59 -0.78 -22.59
C SER A 299 -0.83 -1.47 -21.47
N GLY A 300 -1.22 -2.68 -21.06
CA GLY A 300 -0.65 -3.40 -19.91
C GLY A 300 -1.20 -2.94 -18.56
N ALA A 301 -2.33 -2.22 -18.53
CA ALA A 301 -2.91 -1.64 -17.32
C ALA A 301 -4.25 -2.29 -16.98
N ASP A 302 -4.60 -2.26 -15.69
CA ASP A 302 -5.96 -2.51 -15.21
C ASP A 302 -6.14 -1.88 -13.82
N SER A 303 -7.38 -1.81 -13.33
CA SER A 303 -7.69 -1.20 -12.04
C SER A 303 -8.95 -1.75 -11.39
N THR A 304 -8.99 -1.72 -10.06
CA THR A 304 -10.20 -2.07 -9.29
C THR A 304 -10.48 -1.10 -8.17
N THR A 305 -11.74 -1.06 -7.74
CA THR A 305 -12.17 -0.30 -6.57
C THR A 305 -11.87 -1.08 -5.29
N ALA A 306 -11.67 -0.37 -4.19
CA ALA A 306 -11.55 -0.95 -2.86
C ALA A 306 -12.47 -0.21 -1.88
N THR A 307 -13.05 -0.94 -0.93
CA THR A 307 -13.87 -0.38 0.16
C THR A 307 -13.27 -0.77 1.50
N ALA A 308 -13.02 0.21 2.36
CA ALA A 308 -12.54 -0.04 3.72
C ALA A 308 -13.55 -0.90 4.48
N ASN A 309 -13.09 -1.96 5.15
CA ASN A 309 -13.95 -2.72 6.05
C ASN A 309 -14.25 -1.92 7.34
N LYS A 310 -14.91 -2.57 8.30
CA LYS A 310 -15.36 -1.94 9.56
C LYS A 310 -14.28 -1.79 10.62
N ILE A 311 -13.05 -2.23 10.35
CA ILE A 311 -11.95 -2.24 11.33
C ILE A 311 -10.92 -1.19 10.93
N SER A 312 -10.60 -0.26 11.83
CA SER A 312 -9.58 0.77 11.60
C SER A 312 -8.17 0.21 11.67
N GLY A 313 -7.26 0.72 10.84
CA GLY A 313 -5.85 0.34 10.83
C GLY A 313 -5.22 0.43 9.44
N THR A 314 -3.91 0.21 9.39
CA THR A 314 -3.11 0.17 8.15
C THR A 314 -2.91 -1.28 7.71
N TYR A 315 -2.96 -1.54 6.41
CA TYR A 315 -2.76 -2.86 5.82
C TYR A 315 -2.30 -2.74 4.37
N GLN A 316 -1.85 -3.87 3.82
CA GLN A 316 -1.41 -3.96 2.44
C GLN A 316 -2.41 -4.73 1.58
N VAL A 317 -2.48 -4.39 0.30
CA VAL A 317 -3.08 -5.23 -0.74
C VAL A 317 -1.96 -5.63 -1.69
N ALA A 318 -1.64 -6.91 -1.74
CA ALA A 318 -0.68 -7.46 -2.69
C ALA A 318 -1.32 -7.61 -4.06
N ALA A 319 -0.61 -7.21 -5.11
CA ALA A 319 -0.90 -7.52 -6.50
C ALA A 319 0.20 -8.44 -7.03
N THR A 320 -0.18 -9.64 -7.46
CA THR A 320 0.74 -10.70 -7.89
C THR A 320 0.31 -11.24 -9.25
N ALA A 321 1.27 -11.53 -10.11
CA ALA A 321 1.05 -12.21 -11.38
C ALA A 321 2.10 -13.30 -11.56
N ASP A 322 1.73 -14.41 -12.20
CA ASP A 322 2.62 -15.53 -12.43
C ASP A 322 3.82 -15.09 -13.28
N GLY A 323 5.03 -15.48 -12.87
CA GLY A 323 6.27 -15.14 -13.58
C GLY A 323 6.65 -13.65 -13.60
N ILE A 324 5.93 -12.80 -12.85
CA ILE A 324 6.16 -11.35 -12.75
C ILE A 324 6.37 -10.96 -11.29
N THR A 325 7.30 -10.03 -11.04
CA THR A 325 7.51 -9.52 -9.67
C THR A 325 6.32 -8.65 -9.24
N GLY A 326 5.68 -9.02 -8.13
CA GLY A 326 4.50 -8.34 -7.57
C GLY A 326 4.79 -7.04 -6.80
N VAL A 327 3.73 -6.31 -6.46
CA VAL A 327 3.77 -5.04 -5.71
C VAL A 327 2.71 -4.99 -4.63
N ASN A 328 2.91 -4.15 -3.61
CA ASN A 328 1.96 -3.98 -2.51
C ASN A 328 1.45 -2.54 -2.45
N PHE A 329 0.13 -2.38 -2.46
CA PHE A 329 -0.53 -1.13 -2.12
C PHE A 329 -0.62 -0.99 -0.60
N GLU A 330 -0.35 0.19 -0.07
CA GLU A 330 -0.51 0.56 1.33
C GLU A 330 -1.83 1.34 1.50
N LEU A 331 -2.72 0.87 2.36
CA LEU A 331 -4.03 1.47 2.61
C LEU A 331 -4.29 1.66 4.10
N THR A 332 -5.11 2.65 4.43
CA THR A 332 -5.50 2.94 5.83
C THR A 332 -7.01 3.10 5.97
N ASN A 333 -7.60 2.32 6.88
CA ASN A 333 -8.97 2.52 7.35
C ASN A 333 -8.92 3.43 8.58
N ASN A 334 -9.40 4.67 8.45
CA ASN A 334 -9.55 5.60 9.56
C ASN A 334 -10.82 5.25 10.36
N PRO A 335 -10.81 5.37 11.70
CA PRO A 335 -12.03 5.15 12.49
C PRO A 335 -13.14 6.13 12.08
N GLY A 336 -14.39 5.73 12.32
CA GLY A 336 -15.55 6.56 12.08
C GLY A 336 -15.65 7.73 13.05
N ALA A 337 -16.72 8.51 12.92
CA ALA A 337 -17.04 9.55 13.90
C ALA A 337 -17.25 8.94 15.29
N ALA A 338 -16.88 9.67 16.34
CA ALA A 338 -17.12 9.27 17.72
C ALA A 338 -18.62 9.00 17.94
N ASN A 339 -18.95 7.82 18.47
CA ASN A 339 -20.34 7.39 18.69
C ASN A 339 -20.64 7.08 20.16
N SER A 340 -19.66 6.54 20.90
CA SER A 340 -19.84 6.20 22.31
C SER A 340 -18.60 6.52 23.14
N LEU A 341 -18.83 6.82 24.41
CA LEU A 341 -17.80 7.05 25.41
C LEU A 341 -18.11 6.25 26.67
N THR A 342 -17.08 5.57 27.16
CA THR A 342 -17.15 4.78 28.40
C THR A 342 -16.15 5.29 29.41
N ILE A 343 -16.52 5.30 30.69
CA ILE A 343 -15.57 5.62 31.77
C ILE A 343 -14.65 4.43 31.98
N LEU A 344 -13.35 4.67 31.96
CA LEU A 344 -12.32 3.65 32.24
C LEU A 344 -11.83 3.69 33.69
N ALA A 345 -11.64 4.88 34.26
CA ALA A 345 -11.09 5.04 35.60
C ALA A 345 -11.38 6.43 36.21
N GLY A 346 -11.22 6.55 37.53
CA GLY A 346 -11.34 7.82 38.26
C GLY A 346 -12.76 8.17 38.71
N ASP A 347 -13.71 7.25 38.60
CA ASP A 347 -15.07 7.44 39.12
C ASP A 347 -15.17 7.13 40.63
N ASN A 348 -16.22 7.63 41.29
CA ASN A 348 -16.56 7.35 42.70
C ASN A 348 -15.43 7.66 43.70
N GLN A 349 -14.70 8.75 43.47
CA GLN A 349 -13.65 9.22 44.37
C GLN A 349 -14.04 10.52 45.07
N SER A 350 -13.37 10.78 46.18
CA SER A 350 -13.56 11.96 47.01
C SER A 350 -12.23 12.62 47.34
N THR A 351 -12.27 13.92 47.59
CA THR A 351 -11.11 14.70 48.05
C THR A 351 -11.61 15.91 48.83
N THR A 352 -10.80 16.53 49.67
CA THR A 352 -11.18 17.77 50.34
C THR A 352 -11.36 18.93 49.35
N VAL A 353 -12.19 19.93 49.66
CA VAL A 353 -12.30 21.13 48.82
C VAL A 353 -10.92 21.75 48.53
N ASN A 354 -10.74 22.27 47.32
CA ASN A 354 -9.47 22.81 46.79
C ASN A 354 -8.30 21.80 46.65
N THR A 355 -8.50 20.50 46.87
CA THR A 355 -7.44 19.50 46.64
C THR A 355 -7.68 18.69 45.37
N ALA A 356 -6.60 18.22 44.76
CA ALA A 356 -6.67 17.38 43.58
C ALA A 356 -7.28 16.01 43.92
N PHE A 357 -8.00 15.45 42.97
CA PHE A 357 -8.42 14.06 43.06
C PHE A 357 -7.20 13.13 42.90
N ALA A 358 -7.25 11.96 43.57
CA ALA A 358 -6.14 11.03 43.64
C ALA A 358 -5.94 10.31 42.30
N ASN A 359 -7.03 9.85 41.69
CA ASN A 359 -7.02 9.14 40.42
C ASN A 359 -7.39 10.09 39.27
N ASN A 360 -6.68 9.96 38.14
CA ASN A 360 -7.05 10.67 36.93
C ASN A 360 -8.41 10.16 36.41
N LEU A 361 -9.22 11.08 35.90
CA LEU A 361 -10.42 10.73 35.16
C LEU A 361 -9.99 10.20 33.78
N GLN A 362 -10.49 9.03 33.40
CA GLN A 362 -10.18 8.39 32.12
C GLN A 362 -11.45 7.96 31.43
N VAL A 363 -11.53 8.26 30.14
CA VAL A 363 -12.63 7.82 29.28
C VAL A 363 -12.07 7.20 28.00
N LYS A 364 -12.78 6.23 27.45
CA LYS A 364 -12.50 5.63 26.13
C LYS A 364 -13.58 6.04 25.15
N VAL A 365 -13.16 6.57 24.01
CA VAL A 365 -14.06 6.95 22.90
C VAL A 365 -13.93 5.94 21.77
N ILE A 366 -15.08 5.46 21.30
CA ILE A 366 -15.20 4.53 20.18
C ILE A 366 -16.21 5.03 19.14
N ASP A 367 -16.06 4.56 17.91
CA ASP A 367 -17.04 4.78 16.83
C ASP A 367 -18.21 3.76 16.90
N GLU A 368 -19.13 3.83 15.94
CA GLU A 368 -20.29 2.92 15.86
C GLU A 368 -19.90 1.45 15.63
N PHE A 369 -18.71 1.21 15.07
CA PHE A 369 -18.19 -0.11 14.74
C PHE A 369 -17.28 -0.69 15.84
N GLY A 370 -17.03 0.07 16.91
CA GLY A 370 -16.19 -0.33 18.04
C GLY A 370 -14.70 0.00 17.88
N ASN A 371 -14.31 0.75 16.85
CA ASN A 371 -12.93 1.21 16.68
C ASN A 371 -12.63 2.35 17.65
N VAL A 372 -11.39 2.41 18.13
CA VAL A 372 -10.92 3.52 18.96
C VAL A 372 -10.76 4.79 18.14
N VAL A 373 -11.19 5.93 18.68
CA VAL A 373 -11.15 7.21 17.98
C VAL A 373 -10.07 8.12 18.61
N PRO A 374 -8.86 8.22 18.02
CA PRO A 374 -7.80 9.08 18.52
C PRO A 374 -8.00 10.55 18.11
N GLY A 375 -7.39 11.48 18.86
CA GLY A 375 -7.36 12.90 18.52
C GLY A 375 -8.67 13.67 18.74
N VAL A 376 -9.70 13.07 19.34
CA VAL A 376 -10.95 13.77 19.64
C VAL A 376 -10.89 14.47 20.99
N THR A 377 -11.46 15.68 21.06
CA THR A 377 -11.55 16.46 22.28
C THR A 377 -12.72 16.01 23.14
N VAL A 378 -12.43 15.56 24.35
CA VAL A 378 -13.39 15.28 25.41
C VAL A 378 -13.52 16.50 26.31
N THR A 379 -14.75 16.81 26.73
CA THR A 379 -15.07 17.90 27.65
C THR A 379 -15.79 17.39 28.90
N LEU A 380 -15.50 17.96 30.06
CA LEU A 380 -16.21 17.70 31.31
C LEU A 380 -17.14 18.87 31.65
N THR A 381 -18.43 18.56 31.79
CA THR A 381 -19.47 19.54 32.13
C THR A 381 -20.08 19.19 33.48
N PRO A 382 -19.99 20.07 34.50
CA PRO A 382 -20.69 19.85 35.77
C PRO A 382 -22.21 19.82 35.59
N ILE A 383 -22.87 18.84 36.20
CA ILE A 383 -24.34 18.76 36.26
C ILE A 383 -24.81 19.37 37.58
N GLY A 384 -25.53 20.49 37.48
CA GLY A 384 -26.11 21.21 38.62
C GLY A 384 -25.29 22.44 39.05
N THR A 385 -25.69 23.04 40.17
CA THR A 385 -25.03 24.20 40.78
C THR A 385 -24.49 23.83 42.16
N GLY A 386 -23.29 24.30 42.54
CA GLY A 386 -22.67 24.02 43.84
C GLY A 386 -21.35 23.27 43.77
N ALA A 387 -21.26 22.10 44.43
CA ALA A 387 -20.06 21.26 44.43
C ALA A 387 -19.65 20.87 43.01
N GLY A 388 -18.35 20.87 42.72
CA GLY A 388 -17.83 20.69 41.37
C GLY A 388 -16.30 20.66 41.30
N ILE A 389 -15.77 20.69 40.09
CA ILE A 389 -14.33 20.84 39.83
C ILE A 389 -13.98 22.28 39.49
N ARG A 390 -12.71 22.64 39.65
CA ARG A 390 -12.15 23.85 39.04
C ARG A 390 -12.11 23.68 37.52
N LEU A 391 -12.49 24.74 36.79
CA LEU A 391 -12.75 24.68 35.33
C LEU A 391 -11.50 24.86 34.45
N ASP A 392 -10.31 24.74 35.01
CA ASP A 392 -9.04 24.95 34.31
C ASP A 392 -8.59 23.75 33.45
N ASN A 393 -9.06 22.54 33.75
CA ASN A 393 -8.68 21.30 33.05
C ASN A 393 -9.91 20.49 32.56
N VAL A 394 -10.85 21.17 31.92
CA VAL A 394 -12.13 20.57 31.49
C VAL A 394 -12.12 20.03 30.06
N SER A 395 -11.05 20.23 29.28
CA SER A 395 -10.91 19.67 27.93
C SER A 395 -9.58 18.94 27.74
N PHE A 396 -9.62 17.78 27.09
CA PHE A 396 -8.46 16.89 26.90
C PHE A 396 -8.68 15.97 25.70
N ILE A 397 -7.61 15.46 25.10
CA ILE A 397 -7.63 14.77 23.79
C ILE A 397 -7.40 13.27 23.97
N THR A 398 -8.08 12.43 23.18
CA THR A 398 -7.82 10.99 23.14
C THR A 398 -6.46 10.66 22.51
N ASN A 399 -5.72 9.72 23.11
CA ASN A 399 -4.49 9.16 22.55
C ASN A 399 -4.77 8.13 21.44
N ASN A 400 -3.73 7.45 20.93
CA ASN A 400 -3.84 6.41 19.88
C ASN A 400 -4.69 5.19 20.28
N GLU A 401 -4.97 5.00 21.57
CA GLU A 401 -5.85 3.95 22.08
C GLU A 401 -7.30 4.43 22.27
N GLY A 402 -7.59 5.66 21.83
CA GLY A 402 -8.90 6.32 22.02
C GLY A 402 -9.16 6.71 23.47
N VAL A 403 -8.12 6.77 24.32
CA VAL A 403 -8.24 7.09 25.74
C VAL A 403 -7.88 8.55 25.99
N ALA A 404 -8.80 9.27 26.62
CA ALA A 404 -8.56 10.64 27.08
C ALA A 404 -8.40 10.62 28.61
N THR A 405 -7.34 11.26 29.13
CA THR A 405 -7.05 11.33 30.56
C THR A 405 -6.85 12.76 31.03
N THR A 406 -7.39 13.10 32.21
CA THR A 406 -7.15 14.39 32.86
C THR A 406 -7.15 14.25 34.38
N ARG A 407 -6.47 15.19 35.06
CA ARG A 407 -6.52 15.32 36.51
C ARG A 407 -7.28 16.59 36.89
N VAL A 408 -8.27 16.43 37.75
CA VAL A 408 -9.16 17.51 38.19
C VAL A 408 -8.97 17.85 39.67
N THR A 409 -9.33 19.07 40.04
CA THR A 409 -9.24 19.60 41.42
C THR A 409 -10.63 19.99 41.91
N ALA A 410 -10.97 19.61 43.14
CA ALA A 410 -12.23 20.01 43.79
C ALA A 410 -12.35 21.53 43.88
N ASN A 411 -13.55 22.08 43.68
CA ASN A 411 -13.83 23.49 43.94
C ASN A 411 -13.97 23.78 45.45
N THR A 412 -14.42 24.98 45.80
CA THR A 412 -14.56 25.44 47.19
C THR A 412 -15.83 24.94 47.89
N ILE A 413 -16.73 24.24 47.19
CA ILE A 413 -18.04 23.86 47.68
C ILE A 413 -18.06 22.35 47.94
N ALA A 414 -18.35 21.97 49.19
CA ALA A 414 -18.48 20.57 49.60
C ALA A 414 -19.81 19.97 49.12
N GLY A 415 -19.83 18.67 48.86
CA GLY A 415 -21.01 17.92 48.43
C GLY A 415 -20.73 16.91 47.33
N ASN A 416 -21.75 16.12 47.00
CA ASN A 416 -21.74 15.19 45.88
C ASN A 416 -22.15 15.92 44.61
N TYR A 417 -21.49 15.61 43.50
CA TYR A 417 -21.82 16.18 42.20
C TYR A 417 -21.51 15.17 41.09
N ARG A 418 -22.03 15.46 39.89
CA ARG A 418 -21.79 14.66 38.70
C ARG A 418 -21.09 15.50 37.63
N LEU A 419 -20.14 14.89 36.92
CA LEU A 419 -19.53 15.46 35.72
C LEU A 419 -19.96 14.64 34.52
N GLU A 420 -20.59 15.29 33.56
CA GLU A 420 -20.87 14.70 32.25
C GLU A 420 -19.61 14.76 31.39
N ALA A 421 -19.16 13.60 30.90
CA ALA A 421 -18.10 13.53 29.90
C ALA A 421 -18.73 13.51 28.50
N GLY A 422 -18.49 14.57 27.72
CA GLY A 422 -18.96 14.70 26.34
C GLY A 422 -17.82 14.74 25.34
N VAL A 423 -18.11 14.46 24.07
CA VAL A 423 -17.18 14.73 22.95
C VAL A 423 -17.58 16.05 22.31
N ALA A 424 -16.62 16.97 22.17
CA ALA A 424 -16.88 18.29 21.63
C ALA A 424 -17.41 18.20 20.18
N GLY A 425 -18.49 18.93 19.88
CA GLY A 425 -19.07 18.99 18.53
C GLY A 425 -20.02 17.84 18.17
N VAL A 426 -20.32 16.92 19.09
CA VAL A 426 -21.34 15.87 18.89
C VAL A 426 -22.53 16.13 19.84
N PRO A 427 -23.63 16.76 19.37
CA PRO A 427 -24.81 17.01 20.20
C PRO A 427 -25.49 15.70 20.58
N ASN A 428 -26.05 15.62 21.79
CA ASN A 428 -26.75 14.43 22.32
C ASN A 428 -25.88 13.17 22.45
N PHE A 429 -24.57 13.37 22.61
CA PHE A 429 -23.65 12.28 22.87
C PHE A 429 -23.86 11.75 24.30
N THR A 430 -24.50 10.60 24.44
CA THR A 430 -24.78 9.97 25.74
C THR A 430 -23.47 9.42 26.33
N GLY A 431 -22.73 10.28 27.03
CA GLY A 431 -21.50 9.90 27.73
C GLY A 431 -21.75 9.36 29.14
N GLY A 432 -20.74 8.69 29.68
CA GLY A 432 -20.73 8.31 31.10
C GLY A 432 -20.66 9.55 32.00
N ASN A 433 -21.28 9.46 33.18
CA ASN A 433 -21.18 10.49 34.21
C ASN A 433 -20.24 10.05 35.32
N PHE A 434 -19.23 10.86 35.63
CA PHE A 434 -18.44 10.67 36.84
C PHE A 434 -19.24 11.16 38.05
N SER A 435 -19.28 10.37 39.12
CA SER A 435 -19.81 10.71 40.43
C SER A 435 -18.65 10.97 41.37
N LEU A 436 -18.54 12.22 41.85
CA LEU A 436 -17.43 12.68 42.68
C LEU A 436 -17.96 13.39 43.93
N THR A 437 -17.13 13.43 44.98
CA THR A 437 -17.48 14.09 46.24
C THR A 437 -16.38 15.06 46.68
N ASN A 438 -16.77 16.32 46.92
CA ASN A 438 -15.93 17.28 47.62
C ASN A 438 -16.21 17.18 49.13
N LEU A 439 -15.23 16.73 49.91
CA LEU A 439 -15.30 16.67 51.37
C LEU A 439 -15.05 18.06 51.94
N SER A 440 -15.79 18.44 52.99
CA SER A 440 -15.52 19.67 53.72
C SER A 440 -14.13 19.64 54.36
N LEU A 441 -13.52 20.81 54.59
CA LEU A 441 -12.31 20.88 55.39
C LEU A 441 -12.58 20.27 56.77
N PRO A 442 -11.69 19.42 57.31
CA PRO A 442 -11.81 18.98 58.68
C PRO A 442 -11.79 20.22 59.58
N ILE A 443 -12.75 20.32 60.50
CA ILE A 443 -12.74 21.35 61.53
C ILE A 443 -11.51 21.07 62.40
N VAL A 444 -10.45 21.84 62.20
CA VAL A 444 -9.33 21.86 63.14
C VAL A 444 -9.81 22.68 64.32
N VAL A 445 -10.31 22.01 65.36
CA VAL A 445 -10.34 22.61 66.70
C VAL A 445 -8.88 22.70 67.11
N PRO A 446 -8.29 23.90 67.30
CA PRO A 446 -6.94 24.01 67.82
C PRO A 446 -6.90 23.26 69.16
N GLY A 447 -5.95 22.34 69.29
CA GLY A 447 -5.65 21.75 70.59
C GLY A 447 -5.38 22.90 71.56
N ASP A 448 -6.14 22.91 72.66
CA ASP A 448 -6.21 23.93 73.71
C ASP A 448 -7.18 25.11 73.46
N SER A 449 -8.46 24.80 73.31
CA SER A 449 -9.53 25.77 73.59
C SER A 449 -10.60 25.10 74.42
N THR A 450 -10.45 25.17 75.74
CA THR A 450 -11.54 24.89 76.68
C THR A 450 -12.70 25.82 76.34
N LEU A 451 -13.82 25.25 75.91
CA LEU A 451 -15.09 25.96 75.82
C LEU A 451 -15.53 26.31 77.26
N VAL A 452 -15.19 27.50 77.73
CA VAL A 452 -15.75 28.04 78.98
C VAL A 452 -17.16 28.50 78.67
N ILE A 453 -18.15 27.68 79.03
CA ILE A 453 -19.53 28.14 79.17
C ILE A 453 -19.57 28.90 80.50
N ASP A 454 -19.58 30.23 80.43
CA ASP A 454 -19.81 31.07 81.60
C ASP A 454 -21.30 31.00 81.97
N THR A 455 -21.62 30.31 83.07
CA THR A 455 -22.98 30.16 83.58
C THR A 455 -23.33 31.20 84.65
N SER A 456 -22.62 32.34 84.73
CA SER A 456 -22.81 33.30 85.84
C SER A 456 -23.96 34.30 85.68
N ASP A 457 -24.66 34.36 84.53
CA ASP A 457 -25.72 35.37 84.32
C ASP A 457 -27.18 34.85 84.39
N PHE A 458 -27.43 33.63 84.85
CA PHE A 458 -28.82 33.17 85.09
C PHE A 458 -29.30 33.54 86.49
N THR A 459 -29.88 34.74 86.66
CA THR A 459 -30.79 35.02 87.79
C THR A 459 -32.22 34.58 87.44
N PRO A 460 -32.91 33.81 88.30
CA PRO A 460 -34.25 33.33 87.98
C PRO A 460 -35.30 34.39 88.33
N VAL A 461 -36.21 34.70 87.39
CA VAL A 461 -37.45 35.43 87.66
C VAL A 461 -38.65 34.55 87.30
N VAL A 462 -39.56 34.39 88.26
CA VAL A 462 -40.73 33.51 88.23
C VAL A 462 -41.98 34.33 87.89
N VAL A 463 -42.58 34.06 86.71
CA VAL A 463 -44.03 33.83 86.38
C VAL A 463 -45.01 35.03 86.60
N PRO A 464 -46.22 35.21 85.99
CA PRO A 464 -47.06 34.35 85.09
C PRO A 464 -47.73 35.02 83.85
N GLY A 465 -48.04 34.18 82.84
CA GLY A 465 -49.40 33.92 82.30
C GLY A 465 -50.13 34.93 81.39
N ASP A 466 -50.94 34.33 80.48
CA ASP A 466 -52.15 34.88 79.82
C ASP A 466 -51.92 35.75 78.55
N SER A 467 -52.72 35.78 77.47
CA SER A 467 -53.57 34.84 76.72
C SER A 467 -54.09 35.58 75.45
N THR A 468 -54.45 34.82 74.41
CA THR A 468 -55.41 35.20 73.33
C THR A 468 -54.91 36.14 72.19
N PRO A 469 -55.65 36.31 71.06
CA PRO A 469 -55.11 35.95 69.74
C PRO A 469 -55.21 37.10 68.69
N ASN A 470 -54.77 36.81 67.47
CA ASN A 470 -55.42 37.19 66.20
C ASN A 470 -54.80 38.31 65.32
N ASN A 471 -54.91 38.04 64.01
CA ASN A 471 -54.89 38.92 62.82
C ASN A 471 -53.56 39.38 62.18
N SER A 472 -53.08 38.57 61.22
CA SER A 472 -53.04 38.81 59.74
C SER A 472 -53.07 40.26 59.21
N PRO A 473 -52.66 40.52 57.94
CA PRO A 473 -51.37 40.34 57.28
C PRO A 473 -50.88 41.67 56.66
N ASP A 474 -49.64 41.79 56.18
CA ASP A 474 -49.34 42.49 54.91
C ASP A 474 -47.86 42.42 54.49
N LEU A 475 -47.69 42.47 53.17
CA LEU A 475 -46.50 42.19 52.34
C LEU A 475 -45.64 43.45 52.09
N ILE A 476 -44.51 43.28 51.33
CA ILE A 476 -43.73 44.27 50.50
C ILE A 476 -42.25 44.50 51.03
N PRO A 477 -41.18 44.74 50.21
CA PRO A 477 -40.12 43.77 49.86
C PRO A 477 -38.64 44.26 50.09
N ILE A 478 -37.65 43.36 49.87
CA ILE A 478 -36.24 43.44 49.33
C ILE A 478 -35.53 44.84 49.29
N PRO A 479 -34.21 45.06 49.56
CA PRO A 479 -33.09 44.21 49.12
C PRO A 479 -31.77 44.15 49.93
N ASP A 480 -30.93 43.23 49.45
CA ASP A 480 -29.49 42.99 49.66
C ASP A 480 -28.63 44.14 50.19
N PHE A 481 -27.72 43.82 51.13
CA PHE A 481 -26.26 43.94 50.96
C PHE A 481 -25.53 43.20 52.11
N THR A 482 -24.52 42.41 51.77
CA THR A 482 -23.52 41.80 52.69
C THR A 482 -22.14 42.38 52.36
N PRO A 483 -21.03 42.07 53.07
CA PRO A 483 -20.81 41.66 54.48
C PRO A 483 -19.56 42.32 55.13
N ILE A 484 -19.50 42.57 56.45
CA ILE A 484 -18.20 42.58 57.21
C ILE A 484 -18.42 42.20 58.69
N TRP A 485 -17.46 41.46 59.27
CA TRP A 485 -17.45 40.75 60.56
C TRP A 485 -17.47 41.61 61.86
N GLN A 486 -18.12 41.05 62.91
CA GLN A 486 -17.72 40.96 64.34
C GLN A 486 -18.75 41.43 65.41
N SER A 487 -19.32 40.43 66.12
CA SER A 487 -19.86 40.36 67.51
C SER A 487 -20.66 41.51 68.16
N VAL A 488 -21.90 41.25 68.61
CA VAL A 488 -22.38 41.12 70.02
C VAL A 488 -23.93 41.06 70.05
N ILE A 489 -24.41 40.27 71.01
CA ILE A 489 -25.75 39.86 71.46
C ILE A 489 -26.80 40.99 71.54
N GLU A 490 -28.00 40.76 70.99
CA GLU A 490 -29.29 41.02 71.66
C GLU A 490 -30.45 40.29 70.95
N GLU A 491 -31.54 40.13 71.69
CA GLU A 491 -32.47 38.99 71.73
C GLU A 491 -33.55 38.92 70.62
N LEU A 492 -33.83 37.69 70.18
CA LEU A 492 -35.12 36.98 69.93
C LEU A 492 -36.39 37.78 69.47
N PRO A 493 -37.25 37.20 68.60
CA PRO A 493 -37.89 35.92 68.87
C PRO A 493 -38.06 34.91 67.71
N GLN A 494 -38.06 33.65 68.14
CA GLN A 494 -38.47 32.45 67.40
C GLN A 494 -40.00 32.29 67.42
N SER A 495 -40.57 31.77 66.32
CA SER A 495 -41.59 30.68 66.31
C SER A 495 -41.83 30.26 64.84
N GLY A 496 -42.06 29.00 64.48
CA GLY A 496 -42.19 27.79 65.28
C GLY A 496 -41.99 26.53 64.44
N LEU A 497 -41.67 25.44 65.14
CA LEU A 497 -41.77 24.06 64.68
C LEU A 497 -42.76 23.36 65.63
N GLU A 498 -43.71 22.64 65.06
CA GLU A 498 -44.61 21.75 65.79
C GLU A 498 -43.89 20.44 66.14
N GLU A 499 -44.09 19.91 67.36
CA GLU A 499 -43.77 18.52 67.65
C GLU A 499 -44.74 17.95 68.70
N SER A 500 -45.24 16.75 68.42
CA SER A 500 -45.87 15.84 69.39
C SER A 500 -45.61 14.41 68.91
N ALA A 501 -45.40 13.37 69.72
CA ALA A 501 -44.80 13.19 71.03
C ALA A 501 -44.68 11.66 71.21
N CYS A 502 -43.52 11.13 71.62
CA CYS A 502 -43.47 9.95 72.52
C CYS A 502 -42.06 9.78 73.11
N GLN A 503 -41.99 9.90 74.43
CA GLN A 503 -40.80 9.73 75.26
C GLN A 503 -40.46 8.24 75.46
N THR A 504 -39.19 7.90 75.63
CA THR A 504 -38.62 7.34 76.89
C THR A 504 -37.13 7.04 76.72
N THR A 505 -36.32 7.58 77.63
CA THR A 505 -34.90 7.26 77.86
C THR A 505 -34.76 5.93 78.62
N PRO A 506 -33.57 5.30 78.59
CA PRO A 506 -32.70 5.43 79.77
C PRO A 506 -31.22 5.68 79.42
N ALA A 507 -30.56 6.37 80.35
CA ALA A 507 -29.14 6.67 80.38
C ALA A 507 -28.28 5.42 80.63
N ILE A 508 -27.11 5.35 79.98
CA ILE A 508 -25.97 4.53 80.42
C ILE A 508 -24.76 5.47 80.47
N ALA A 509 -24.22 5.65 81.67
CA ALA A 509 -22.95 6.31 81.92
C ALA A 509 -21.83 5.27 81.91
N ILE A 510 -20.72 5.55 81.23
CA ILE A 510 -19.47 4.83 81.41
C ILE A 510 -18.37 5.87 81.63
N ASN A 511 -17.83 5.90 82.85
CA ASN A 511 -16.58 6.59 83.18
C ASN A 511 -15.41 5.72 82.72
N SER A 512 -14.34 6.34 82.21
CA SER A 512 -13.00 5.73 82.27
C SER A 512 -11.93 6.81 82.35
N THR A 513 -11.11 6.70 83.39
CA THR A 513 -9.87 7.45 83.65
C THR A 513 -8.69 6.91 82.81
N GLU A 514 -7.73 7.79 82.53
CA GLU A 514 -6.48 7.58 81.77
C GLU A 514 -5.62 6.40 82.26
N GLU A 515 -5.13 5.56 81.33
CA GLU A 515 -3.69 5.33 81.08
C GLU A 515 -3.50 4.48 79.81
N GLU A 516 -2.30 4.58 79.23
CA GLU A 516 -1.85 4.16 77.90
C GLU A 516 -2.26 2.75 77.42
N GLY A 517 -2.64 2.63 76.13
CA GLY A 517 -2.59 1.36 75.38
C GLY A 517 -3.83 1.01 74.57
N GLU A 518 -3.80 1.32 73.27
CA GLU A 518 -4.39 0.60 72.13
C GLU A 518 -5.59 -0.35 72.39
N ILE A 519 -6.84 0.07 72.08
CA ILE A 519 -7.93 -0.87 71.73
C ILE A 519 -8.79 -0.34 70.57
N THR A 520 -8.86 -1.19 69.56
CA THR A 520 -9.58 -1.17 68.28
C THR A 520 -11.11 -1.17 68.46
N LEU A 521 -11.82 -0.21 67.87
CA LEU A 521 -13.29 -0.11 67.89
C LEU A 521 -13.91 -0.84 66.70
N ASP A 522 -14.03 -2.17 66.78
CA ASP A 522 -14.76 -2.98 65.80
C ASP A 522 -15.66 -3.98 66.54
N LYS A 523 -16.97 -3.64 66.65
CA LYS A 523 -18.15 -4.56 66.71
C LYS A 523 -19.45 -4.01 67.32
N GLU A 524 -19.55 -2.75 67.74
CA GLU A 524 -20.80 -2.23 68.35
C GLU A 524 -21.62 -1.24 67.50
N ILE A 525 -21.19 -0.92 66.27
CA ILE A 525 -21.97 -0.06 65.35
C ILE A 525 -22.90 -0.88 64.43
N GLU A 526 -22.58 -2.15 64.14
CA GLU A 526 -23.41 -3.01 63.27
C GLU A 526 -24.71 -3.51 63.92
N ALA A 527 -24.92 -3.32 65.23
CA ALA A 527 -26.17 -3.73 65.91
C ALA A 527 -27.20 -2.58 66.10
N ALA A 528 -26.83 -1.34 65.78
CA ALA A 528 -27.70 -0.15 65.93
C ALA A 528 -28.39 0.28 64.61
N ILE A 529 -27.89 -0.16 63.45
CA ILE A 529 -28.45 0.21 62.13
C ILE A 529 -29.59 -0.74 61.68
N GLN A 530 -29.68 -1.96 62.23
CA GLN A 530 -30.67 -2.97 61.80
C GLN A 530 -32.04 -2.91 62.54
N ARG A 531 -32.32 -1.87 63.34
CA ARG A 531 -33.58 -1.75 64.12
C ARG A 531 -34.27 -0.38 64.01
N ASN A 532 -34.22 0.23 62.83
CA ASN A 532 -35.05 1.42 62.52
C ASN A 532 -35.79 1.31 61.17
N GLN A 533 -36.07 0.07 60.72
CA GLN A 533 -36.67 -0.23 59.41
C GLN A 533 -38.19 -0.52 59.44
N ASP A 534 -38.91 -0.23 60.53
CA ASP A 534 -40.37 -0.49 60.65
C ASP A 534 -41.19 0.78 60.94
N CYS A 535 -41.09 1.80 60.07
CA CYS A 535 -42.04 2.91 60.01
C CYS A 535 -42.21 3.41 58.57
N GLN A 536 -43.06 2.73 57.80
CA GLN A 536 -43.60 3.20 56.50
C GLN A 536 -45.11 3.37 56.65
N PRO A 537 -45.70 4.51 56.23
CA PRO A 537 -47.08 4.54 55.80
C PRO A 537 -47.16 4.57 54.27
N ALA A 538 -47.84 3.58 53.71
CA ALA A 538 -48.34 3.54 52.35
C ALA A 538 -49.60 4.42 52.20
N LEU A 539 -49.75 5.13 51.07
CA LEU A 539 -51.02 5.55 50.42
C LEU A 539 -50.66 6.19 49.05
N ILE A 540 -50.97 5.55 47.91
CA ILE A 540 -52.18 5.66 47.04
C ILE A 540 -52.33 7.06 46.42
N GLY A 541 -52.39 7.10 45.07
CA GLY A 541 -52.21 8.30 44.25
C GLY A 541 -53.41 9.22 44.01
N ASN A 542 -53.12 10.27 43.24
CA ASN A 542 -53.82 10.67 42.00
C ASN A 542 -52.86 11.55 41.19
#